data_AF-A0AA88SA60-F1
#
_entry.id   AF-A0AA88SA60-F1
#
_cell.length_a   1.000
_cell.length_b   1.000
_cell.length_c   1.000
_cell.angle_alpha   90.00
_cell.angle_beta   90.00
_cell.angle_gamma   90.00
#
_symmetry.space_group_name_H-M   'P 1'
#
loop_
_entity.id
_entity.type
_entity.pdbx_description
1 polymer ?
#
loop_
_entity_poly.entity_id
_entity_poly.type
_entity_poly.pdbx_seq_one_letter_code
_entity_poly.pdbx_strand_id
1 'polypeptide(L)'
;MASSGLQIFPEFLVVSVVDGLQLFYCDSINLTSRFKQDWVRPMNEDEPQHLEGHTQGCRNFYYEQRGLLEDFRQHFNQTEGVHVLQFFYGPELDDETGETHGYYQFCYDGEELIRLDLKKQRWLFSEQASTYKHKWDPDKTRLHFGTGLVENDLTYWLKKYLTYGRSCLLRKVRPSVSLLQTSPSSPVSCHATGFYPDRATMFWSKDGEELHEDVDHGEILPNQDGTFQMTVDLDISSVKPEDWTRYDCVFQLSGLEDIVTKLDKAVIRTNSVRPSVFPAGSVLGVVVGLMLLLVCITGLFIWRKKKKNNNNGSLRYPTAAVVLSCLCLSSAAVLLLDTVVLRQSPCLLFLLQPTAALR
;
A
#
# COMPACT_ATOMS: atom_id res chain seq x y z
N MET A 1 20.23 16.19 6.31
CA MET A 1 20.38 15.14 7.33
C MET A 1 21.87 14.89 7.52
N ALA A 2 22.33 14.81 8.77
CA ALA A 2 23.69 14.41 9.13
C ALA A 2 23.63 13.30 10.19
N SER A 3 24.54 12.32 10.13
CA SER A 3 24.62 11.18 11.05
C SER A 3 26.07 10.82 11.40
N SER A 4 26.32 10.37 12.62
CA SER A 4 27.64 9.87 13.05
C SER A 4 27.68 8.33 13.12
N GLY A 5 28.66 7.68 12.47
CA GLY A 5 28.96 6.25 12.70
C GLY A 5 28.34 5.22 11.73
N LEU A 6 27.67 5.66 10.65
CA LEU A 6 27.16 4.77 9.61
C LEU A 6 28.19 4.61 8.48
N GLN A 7 28.82 3.44 8.34
CA GLN A 7 29.87 3.22 7.32
C GLN A 7 29.34 2.95 5.91
N ILE A 8 28.06 2.56 5.76
CA ILE A 8 27.45 2.16 4.48
C ILE A 8 26.64 3.32 3.86
N PHE A 9 26.35 4.37 4.64
CA PHE A 9 25.51 5.49 4.25
C PHE A 9 26.32 6.80 4.34
N PRO A 10 26.13 7.78 3.43
CA PRO A 10 26.83 9.05 3.56
C PRO A 10 26.47 9.71 4.89
N GLU A 11 27.50 10.19 5.61
CA GLU A 11 27.31 10.89 6.89
C GLU A 11 26.47 12.17 6.77
N PHE A 12 26.28 12.69 5.55
CA PHE A 12 25.43 13.84 5.29
C PHE A 12 24.80 13.75 3.90
N LEU A 13 23.55 14.19 3.81
CA LEU A 13 22.86 14.39 2.55
C LEU A 13 21.85 15.52 2.62
N VAL A 14 21.56 16.08 1.45
CA VAL A 14 20.50 17.04 1.19
C VAL A 14 19.65 16.53 0.04
N VAL A 15 18.34 16.54 0.25
CA VAL A 15 17.34 16.23 -0.75
C VAL A 15 16.39 17.41 -0.80
N SER A 16 16.15 17.95 -1.99
CA SER A 16 15.12 18.96 -2.21
C SER A 16 13.98 18.31 -2.97
N VAL A 17 12.75 18.54 -2.51
CA VAL A 17 11.52 17.96 -3.08
C VAL A 17 10.59 19.10 -3.45
N VAL A 18 9.95 19.01 -4.62
CA VAL A 18 8.89 19.91 -5.06
C VAL A 18 7.70 19.03 -5.48
N ASP A 19 6.55 19.18 -4.81
CA ASP A 19 5.35 18.37 -5.03
C ASP A 19 5.61 16.84 -5.07
N GLY A 20 6.38 16.35 -4.10
CA GLY A 20 6.75 14.94 -3.99
C GLY A 20 7.84 14.47 -4.98
N LEU A 21 8.21 15.30 -5.96
CA LEU A 21 9.29 14.99 -6.90
C LEU A 21 10.64 15.45 -6.34
N GLN A 22 11.57 14.52 -6.22
CA GLN A 22 12.95 14.86 -5.88
C GLN A 22 13.57 15.69 -7.00
N LEU A 23 13.97 16.91 -6.67
CA LEU A 23 14.56 17.87 -7.61
C LEU A 23 16.09 17.84 -7.55
N PHE A 24 16.64 17.96 -6.35
CA PHE A 24 18.08 17.97 -6.10
C PHE A 24 18.51 16.84 -5.18
N TYR A 25 19.76 16.41 -5.35
CA TYR A 25 20.45 15.49 -4.45
C TYR A 25 21.90 15.92 -4.29
N CYS A 26 22.39 15.88 -3.06
CA CYS A 26 23.80 16.03 -2.71
C CYS A 26 24.14 15.18 -1.48
N ASP A 27 25.35 14.63 -1.43
CA ASP A 27 25.86 13.85 -0.30
C ASP A 27 27.31 14.24 0.06
N SER A 28 27.77 13.78 1.22
CA SER A 28 29.13 14.00 1.70
C SER A 28 30.21 13.25 0.91
N ILE A 29 29.84 12.31 0.04
CA ILE A 29 30.81 11.56 -0.77
C ILE A 29 31.30 12.44 -1.93
N ASN A 30 30.37 13.07 -2.66
CA ASN A 30 30.69 13.87 -3.84
C ASN A 30 30.65 15.38 -3.59
N LEU A 31 29.93 15.83 -2.56
CA LEU A 31 29.72 17.25 -2.22
C LEU A 31 29.39 18.13 -3.44
N THR A 32 28.61 17.55 -4.35
CA THR A 32 28.19 18.14 -5.62
C THR A 32 26.70 17.89 -5.79
N SER A 33 25.95 18.97 -6.03
CA SER A 33 24.51 18.89 -6.25
C SER A 33 24.21 18.45 -7.67
N ARG A 34 23.17 17.63 -7.85
CA ARG A 34 22.71 17.17 -9.15
C ARG A 34 21.20 17.28 -9.25
N PHE A 35 20.73 17.65 -10.42
CA PHE A 35 19.32 17.53 -10.76
C PHE A 35 18.91 16.07 -10.93
N LYS A 36 17.66 15.78 -10.58
CA LYS A 36 17.03 14.45 -10.71
C LYS A 36 15.86 14.42 -11.68
N GLN A 37 15.43 15.57 -12.18
CA GLN A 37 14.30 15.71 -13.09
C GLN A 37 14.79 16.18 -14.47
N ASP A 38 14.18 15.70 -15.55
CA ASP A 38 14.59 16.10 -16.90
C ASP A 38 14.04 17.47 -17.31
N TRP A 39 12.89 17.90 -16.77
CA TRP A 39 12.26 19.17 -17.10
C TRP A 39 13.08 20.40 -16.65
N VAL A 40 14.08 20.21 -15.79
CA VAL A 40 14.98 21.29 -15.34
C VAL A 40 16.09 21.62 -16.34
N ARG A 41 16.30 20.80 -17.37
CA ARG A 41 17.37 21.04 -18.37
C ARG A 41 17.31 22.45 -18.97
N PRO A 42 16.17 22.91 -19.53
CA PRO A 42 16.07 24.28 -20.06
C PRO A 42 16.31 25.34 -18.98
N MET A 43 15.82 25.13 -17.75
CA MET A 43 16.09 26.04 -16.63
C MET A 43 17.59 26.14 -16.32
N ASN A 44 18.31 25.02 -16.34
CA ASN A 44 19.75 25.00 -16.08
C ASN A 44 20.57 25.62 -17.23
N GLU A 45 20.06 25.58 -18.46
CA GLU A 45 20.66 26.29 -19.60
C GLU A 45 20.48 27.81 -19.46
N ASP A 46 19.29 28.26 -19.04
CA ASP A 46 18.99 29.67 -18.82
C ASP A 46 19.72 30.23 -17.58
N GLU A 47 19.90 29.41 -16.53
CA GLU A 47 20.42 29.82 -15.21
C GLU A 47 21.45 28.83 -14.64
N PRO A 48 22.62 28.66 -15.28
CA PRO A 48 23.62 27.68 -14.86
C PRO A 48 24.19 27.94 -13.46
N GLN A 49 24.18 29.20 -13.01
CA GLN A 49 24.63 29.60 -11.68
C GLN A 49 23.78 28.98 -10.56
N HIS A 50 22.55 28.58 -10.87
CA HIS A 50 21.64 28.01 -9.88
C HIS A 50 22.12 26.66 -9.33
N LEU A 51 22.53 25.75 -10.22
CA LEU A 51 23.08 24.45 -9.82
C LEU A 51 24.42 24.59 -9.08
N GLU A 52 25.24 25.56 -9.49
CA GLU A 52 26.49 25.90 -8.82
C GLU A 52 26.22 26.44 -7.41
N GLY A 53 25.22 27.33 -7.25
CA GLY A 53 24.75 27.84 -5.96
C GLY A 53 24.28 26.71 -5.05
N HIS A 54 23.48 25.78 -5.54
CA HIS A 54 23.07 24.58 -4.78
C HIS A 54 24.26 23.68 -4.41
N THR A 55 25.28 23.59 -5.26
CA THR A 55 26.49 22.82 -5.00
C THR A 55 27.34 23.47 -3.91
N GLN A 56 27.50 24.79 -3.95
CA GLN A 56 28.19 25.53 -2.89
C GLN A 56 27.40 25.50 -1.57
N GLY A 57 26.07 25.66 -1.64
CA GLY A 57 25.18 25.54 -0.50
C GLY A 57 25.29 24.17 0.17
N CYS A 58 25.31 23.09 -0.61
CA CYS A 58 25.52 21.74 -0.06
C CYS A 58 26.84 21.62 0.71
N ARG A 59 27.94 22.15 0.17
CA ARG A 59 29.24 22.17 0.87
C ARG A 59 29.19 22.95 2.17
N ASN A 60 28.59 24.14 2.15
CA ASN A 60 28.46 24.98 3.34
C ASN A 60 27.61 24.27 4.41
N PHE A 61 26.46 23.73 4.02
CA PHE A 61 25.59 22.99 4.93
C PHE A 61 26.25 21.75 5.50
N TYR A 62 27.06 21.03 4.73
CA TYR A 62 27.79 19.87 5.24
C TYR A 62 28.64 20.23 6.47
N TYR A 63 29.48 21.27 6.36
CA TYR A 63 30.34 21.69 7.47
C TYR A 63 29.54 22.29 8.64
N GLU A 64 28.51 23.10 8.35
CA GLU A 64 27.66 23.70 9.38
C GLU A 64 26.88 22.64 10.16
N GLN A 65 26.22 21.70 9.46
CA GLN A 65 25.42 20.65 10.09
C GLN A 65 26.31 19.67 10.87
N ARG A 66 27.53 19.40 10.40
CA ARG A 66 28.49 18.58 11.16
C ARG A 66 28.89 19.26 12.47
N GLY A 67 29.13 20.57 12.44
CA GLY A 67 29.42 21.35 13.65
C GLY A 67 28.23 21.39 14.61
N LEU A 68 27.02 21.63 14.09
CA LEU A 68 25.79 21.62 14.90
C LEU A 68 25.49 20.26 15.52
N LEU A 69 25.70 19.17 14.78
CA LEU A 69 25.52 17.81 15.29
C LEU A 69 26.44 17.55 16.49
N GLU A 70 27.70 17.94 16.40
CA GLU A 70 28.66 17.80 17.50
C GLU A 70 28.31 18.69 18.69
N ASP A 71 27.90 19.94 18.45
CA ASP A 71 27.39 20.84 19.49
C ASP A 71 26.20 20.22 20.25
N PHE A 72 25.24 19.60 19.54
CA PHE A 72 24.09 18.95 20.16
C PHE A 72 24.48 17.70 20.95
N ARG A 73 25.37 16.86 20.40
CA ARG A 73 25.88 15.69 21.12
C ARG A 73 26.54 16.07 22.44
N GLN A 74 27.37 17.12 22.43
CA GLN A 74 28.01 17.62 23.64
C GLN A 74 27.00 18.16 24.65
N HIS A 75 26.02 18.95 24.19
CA HIS A 75 24.95 19.48 25.04
C HIS A 75 24.15 18.36 25.74
N PHE A 76 23.91 17.24 25.05
CA PHE A 76 23.24 16.07 25.62
C PHE A 76 24.18 15.07 26.32
N ASN A 77 25.46 15.37 26.46
CA ASN A 77 26.50 14.49 27.03
C ASN A 77 26.59 13.11 26.35
N GLN A 78 26.37 13.06 25.03
CA GLN A 78 26.31 11.85 24.23
C GLN A 78 27.66 11.56 23.56
N THR A 79 28.47 10.70 24.18
CA THR A 79 29.81 10.35 23.71
C THR A 79 29.84 9.16 22.75
N GLU A 80 28.86 8.27 22.81
CA GLU A 80 28.76 7.04 22.01
C GLU A 80 27.38 6.95 21.34
N GLY A 81 27.25 6.09 20.33
CA GLY A 81 26.01 5.90 19.59
C GLY A 81 25.93 6.66 18.27
N VAL A 82 24.88 6.37 17.51
CA VAL A 82 24.54 7.03 16.25
C VAL A 82 23.46 8.05 16.53
N HIS A 83 23.74 9.31 16.26
CA HIS A 83 22.78 10.40 16.39
C HIS A 83 22.54 11.06 15.04
N VAL A 84 21.34 11.60 14.85
CA VAL A 84 20.90 12.17 13.58
C VAL A 84 20.39 13.59 13.78
N LEU A 85 20.98 14.53 13.04
CA LEU A 85 20.46 15.89 12.90
C LEU A 85 19.72 16.02 11.57
N GLN A 86 18.46 16.41 11.62
CA GLN A 86 17.62 16.70 10.46
C GLN A 86 17.32 18.19 10.42
N PHE A 87 17.33 18.76 9.22
CA PHE A 87 17.04 20.16 9.00
C PHE A 87 16.05 20.25 7.85
N PHE A 88 14.85 20.75 8.16
CA PHE A 88 13.75 20.91 7.23
C PHE A 88 13.50 22.38 7.03
N TYR A 89 13.57 22.83 5.79
CA TYR A 89 13.25 24.21 5.44
C TYR A 89 12.66 24.26 4.03
N GLY A 90 11.73 25.18 3.82
CA GLY A 90 11.06 25.31 2.55
C GLY A 90 9.87 26.25 2.59
N PRO A 91 9.51 26.84 1.44
CA PRO A 91 8.26 27.55 1.26
C PRO A 91 7.14 26.57 0.87
N GLU A 92 5.94 26.89 1.31
CA GLU A 92 4.70 26.26 0.85
C GLU A 92 3.88 27.32 0.15
N LEU A 93 3.47 27.04 -1.08
CA LEU A 93 2.64 27.93 -1.88
C LEU A 93 1.26 27.30 -2.03
N ASP A 94 0.24 28.00 -1.56
CA ASP A 94 -1.15 27.62 -1.77
C ASP A 94 -1.58 28.00 -3.20
N ASP A 95 -2.10 27.03 -3.95
CA ASP A 95 -2.45 27.20 -5.36
C ASP A 95 -3.80 27.90 -5.59
N GLU A 96 -4.66 27.97 -4.57
CA GLU A 96 -5.97 28.61 -4.63
C GLU A 96 -5.91 30.10 -4.24
N THR A 97 -5.26 30.39 -3.12
CA THR A 97 -5.15 31.72 -2.51
C THR A 97 -3.89 32.47 -2.93
N GLY A 98 -2.85 31.75 -3.36
CA GLY A 98 -1.53 32.31 -3.59
C GLY A 98 -0.76 32.69 -2.31
N GLU A 99 -1.29 32.35 -1.13
CA GLU A 99 -0.62 32.59 0.14
C GLU A 99 0.66 31.74 0.21
N THR A 100 1.73 32.32 0.75
CA THR A 100 2.99 31.62 0.97
C THR A 100 3.21 31.44 2.46
N HIS A 101 3.36 30.20 2.89
CA HIS A 101 3.84 29.83 4.21
C HIS A 101 5.26 29.26 4.09
N GLY A 102 5.88 28.96 5.22
CA GLY A 102 7.19 28.34 5.20
C GLY A 102 7.54 27.72 6.53
N TYR A 103 8.54 26.85 6.47
CA TYR A 103 9.09 26.18 7.64
C TYR A 103 10.61 26.27 7.62
N TYR A 104 11.19 26.25 8.82
CA TYR A 104 12.63 26.24 9.05
C TYR A 104 12.86 25.67 10.45
N GLN A 105 13.23 24.39 10.52
CA GLN A 105 13.26 23.63 11.75
C GLN A 105 14.36 22.56 11.77
N PHE A 106 14.91 22.34 12.95
CA PHE A 106 15.88 21.31 13.25
C PHE A 106 15.24 20.24 14.12
N CYS A 107 15.43 18.98 13.74
CA CYS A 107 15.05 17.83 14.53
C CYS A 107 16.30 17.02 14.92
N TYR A 108 16.34 16.54 16.15
CA TYR A 108 17.43 15.73 16.68
C TYR A 108 16.89 14.36 17.09
N ASP A 109 17.48 13.29 16.57
CA ASP A 109 17.01 11.90 16.74
C ASP A 109 15.50 11.70 16.44
N GLY A 110 14.97 12.48 15.51
CA GLY A 110 13.57 12.44 15.07
C GLY A 110 12.62 13.39 15.80
N GLU A 111 13.06 14.08 16.86
CA GLU A 111 12.23 15.01 17.63
C GLU A 111 12.53 16.48 17.27
N GLU A 112 11.49 17.32 17.16
CA GLU A 112 11.67 18.76 16.89
C GLU A 112 12.40 19.43 18.07
N LEU A 113 13.51 20.10 17.77
CA LEU A 113 14.38 20.71 18.77
C LEU A 113 14.31 22.24 18.73
N ILE A 114 14.43 22.81 17.54
CA ILE A 114 14.46 24.26 17.32
C ILE A 114 13.69 24.58 16.04
N ARG A 115 12.80 25.57 16.07
CA ARG A 115 12.14 26.08 14.86
C ARG A 115 12.11 27.60 14.82
N LEU A 116 12.09 28.15 13.62
CA LEU A 116 11.92 29.58 13.40
C LEU A 116 10.43 29.91 13.21
N ASP A 117 9.88 30.73 14.10
CA ASP A 117 8.58 31.38 13.86
C ASP A 117 8.82 32.51 12.86
N LEU A 118 8.62 32.23 11.57
CA LEU A 118 8.86 33.19 10.47
C LEU A 118 8.01 34.45 10.64
N LYS A 119 6.73 34.30 11.00
CA LYS A 119 5.79 35.42 11.19
C LYS A 119 6.21 36.35 12.33
N LYS A 120 6.67 35.80 13.45
CA LYS A 120 7.14 36.60 14.61
C LYS A 120 8.64 36.86 14.61
N GLN A 121 9.36 36.35 13.61
CA GLN A 121 10.81 36.39 13.47
C GLN A 121 11.54 36.09 14.79
N ARG A 122 11.28 34.90 15.36
CA ARG A 122 11.93 34.46 16.60
C ARG A 122 12.12 32.94 16.63
N TRP A 123 13.17 32.51 17.33
CA TRP A 123 13.39 31.10 17.59
C TRP A 123 12.46 30.57 18.67
N LEU A 124 11.93 29.38 18.43
CA LEU A 124 11.21 28.57 19.40
C LEU A 124 12.05 27.32 19.65
N PHE A 125 12.16 26.95 20.93
CA PHE A 125 13.00 25.85 21.39
C PHE A 125 12.11 24.86 22.15
N SER A 126 12.39 23.57 21.98
CA SER A 126 11.84 22.55 22.87
C SER A 126 12.39 22.72 24.29
N GLU A 127 11.80 22.03 25.26
CA GLU A 127 12.29 22.04 26.65
C GLU A 127 13.77 21.62 26.73
N GLN A 128 14.13 20.58 25.96
CA GLN A 128 15.47 20.00 25.89
C GLN A 128 16.52 20.96 25.28
N ALA A 129 16.09 21.89 24.42
CA ALA A 129 16.95 22.90 23.80
C ALA A 129 16.75 24.33 24.34
N SER A 130 16.04 24.49 25.46
CA SER A 130 15.79 25.80 26.08
C SER A 130 17.08 26.58 26.38
N THR A 131 18.17 25.88 26.68
CA THR A 131 19.50 26.48 26.87
C THR A 131 20.00 27.17 25.61
N TYR A 132 19.74 26.66 24.39
CA TYR A 132 20.24 27.28 23.15
C TYR A 132 19.74 28.70 22.90
N LYS A 133 18.65 29.09 23.58
CA LYS A 133 18.09 30.44 23.53
C LYS A 133 19.14 31.53 23.73
N HIS A 134 20.05 31.38 24.70
CA HIS A 134 21.08 32.40 24.98
C HIS A 134 22.11 32.53 23.86
N LYS A 135 22.33 31.48 23.06
CA LYS A 135 23.29 31.44 21.95
C LYS A 135 22.66 31.93 20.65
N TRP A 136 21.40 31.59 20.39
CA TRP A 136 20.73 31.83 19.10
C TRP A 136 19.91 33.14 19.06
N ASP A 137 19.30 33.58 20.17
CA ASP A 137 18.50 34.82 20.18
C ASP A 137 19.33 36.09 19.87
N PRO A 138 20.59 36.22 20.34
CA PRO A 138 21.44 37.36 20.00
C PRO A 138 21.95 37.35 18.55
N ASP A 139 21.98 36.18 17.89
CA ASP A 139 22.45 36.01 16.52
C ASP A 139 21.38 36.45 15.51
N LYS A 140 21.24 37.77 15.36
CA LYS A 140 20.30 38.39 14.41
C LYS A 140 20.64 38.08 12.95
N THR A 141 21.91 37.81 12.65
CA THR A 141 22.35 37.43 11.31
C THR A 141 21.73 36.10 10.89
N ARG A 142 21.81 35.07 11.76
CA ARG A 142 21.18 33.78 11.52
C ARG A 142 19.66 33.89 11.39
N LEU A 143 19.03 34.68 12.25
CA LEU A 143 17.60 34.92 12.22
C LEU A 143 17.15 35.53 10.89
N HIS A 144 17.83 36.60 10.46
CA HIS A 144 17.51 37.30 9.22
C HIS A 144 17.82 36.44 7.99
N PHE A 145 18.93 35.69 8.01
CA PHE A 145 19.28 34.74 6.96
C PHE A 145 18.21 33.65 6.80
N GLY A 146 17.81 32.98 7.88
CA GLY A 146 16.80 31.93 7.82
C GLY A 146 15.45 32.44 7.31
N THR A 147 15.05 33.65 7.74
CA THR A 147 13.82 34.29 7.29
C THR A 147 13.88 34.64 5.80
N GLY A 148 14.94 35.35 5.37
CA GLY A 148 15.10 35.77 3.98
C GLY A 148 15.27 34.61 3.01
N LEU A 149 15.93 33.53 3.43
CA LEU A 149 16.08 32.32 2.64
C LEU A 149 14.71 31.72 2.29
N VAL A 150 13.80 31.59 3.25
CA VAL A 150 12.48 30.97 3.02
C VAL A 150 11.54 31.93 2.30
N GLU A 151 11.38 33.15 2.80
CA GLU A 151 10.39 34.11 2.30
C GLU A 151 10.74 34.68 0.93
N ASN A 152 12.04 34.83 0.61
CA ASN A 152 12.48 35.44 -0.64
C ASN A 152 13.09 34.41 -1.59
N ASP A 153 14.27 33.87 -1.25
CA ASP A 153 15.09 33.11 -2.19
C ASP A 153 14.38 31.82 -2.64
N LEU A 154 13.95 30.99 -1.68
CA LEU A 154 13.30 29.73 -1.98
C LEU A 154 11.92 29.94 -2.61
N THR A 155 11.17 30.96 -2.17
CA THR A 155 9.86 31.29 -2.75
C THR A 155 9.99 31.74 -4.21
N TYR A 156 11.01 32.54 -4.53
CA TYR A 156 11.33 32.92 -5.91
C TYR A 156 11.66 31.68 -6.76
N TRP A 157 12.54 30.81 -6.27
CA TRP A 157 12.91 29.59 -6.99
C TRP A 157 11.76 28.61 -7.15
N LEU A 158 10.89 28.45 -6.14
CA LEU A 158 9.69 27.61 -6.23
C LEU A 158 8.79 28.06 -7.39
N LYS A 159 8.52 29.35 -7.52
CA LYS A 159 7.72 29.91 -8.63
C LYS A 159 8.39 29.66 -9.99
N LYS A 160 9.71 29.73 -10.05
CA LYS A 160 10.47 29.44 -11.27
C LYS A 160 10.40 27.96 -11.63
N TYR A 161 10.55 27.05 -10.66
CA TYR A 161 10.36 25.61 -10.87
C TYR A 161 8.97 25.27 -11.37
N LEU A 162 7.92 25.88 -10.79
CA LEU A 162 6.53 25.70 -11.25
C LEU A 162 6.33 26.19 -12.68
N THR A 163 7.11 27.18 -13.13
CA THR A 163 7.06 27.68 -14.51
C THR A 163 7.70 26.70 -15.49
N TYR A 164 8.94 26.26 -15.24
CA TYR A 164 9.64 25.32 -16.12
C TYR A 164 9.05 23.90 -16.06
N GLY A 165 8.69 23.44 -14.86
CA GLY A 165 8.17 22.12 -14.58
C GLY A 165 6.65 22.01 -14.69
N ARG A 166 5.96 23.01 -15.24
CA ARG A 166 4.49 23.09 -15.25
C ARG A 166 3.80 21.81 -15.71
N SER A 167 4.29 21.20 -16.80
CA SER A 167 3.70 19.98 -17.36
C SER A 167 3.90 18.74 -16.48
N CYS A 168 4.87 18.76 -15.57
CA CYS A 168 5.19 17.66 -14.67
C CYS A 168 4.63 17.88 -13.26
N LEU A 169 4.88 19.06 -12.68
CA LEU A 169 4.52 19.41 -11.30
C LEU A 169 3.01 19.67 -11.14
N LEU A 170 2.42 20.38 -12.11
CA LEU A 170 1.00 20.73 -12.08
C LEU A 170 0.13 19.75 -12.88
N ARG A 171 0.67 18.57 -13.22
CA ARG A 171 -0.10 17.54 -13.90
C ARG A 171 -1.18 17.01 -12.97
N LYS A 172 -2.38 16.80 -13.49
CA LYS A 172 -3.46 16.12 -12.79
C LYS A 172 -3.89 14.94 -13.64
N VAL A 173 -3.89 13.75 -13.05
CA VAL A 173 -4.30 12.53 -13.73
C VAL A 173 -5.53 11.98 -13.03
N ARG A 174 -6.61 11.79 -13.80
CA ARG A 174 -7.88 11.26 -13.31
C ARG A 174 -7.75 9.74 -13.13
N PRO A 175 -8.19 9.16 -11.99
CA PRO A 175 -8.12 7.71 -11.81
C PRO A 175 -9.15 6.97 -12.64
N SER A 176 -8.93 5.66 -12.73
CA SER A 176 -10.01 4.70 -12.94
C SER A 176 -10.54 4.22 -11.59
N VAL A 177 -11.85 4.26 -11.40
CA VAL A 177 -12.53 3.78 -10.17
C VAL A 177 -13.30 2.51 -10.49
N SER A 178 -13.23 1.53 -9.60
CA SER A 178 -13.94 0.26 -9.74
C SER A 178 -14.40 -0.29 -8.40
N LEU A 179 -15.57 -0.95 -8.38
CA LEU A 179 -16.07 -1.65 -7.20
C LEU A 179 -15.65 -3.12 -7.30
N LEU A 180 -14.98 -3.60 -6.26
CA LEU A 180 -14.40 -4.95 -6.18
C LEU A 180 -15.01 -5.69 -4.99
N GLN A 181 -15.27 -6.98 -5.16
CA GLN A 181 -15.75 -7.82 -4.05
C GLN A 181 -15.23 -9.25 -4.18
N THR A 182 -14.57 -9.74 -3.15
CA THR A 182 -13.97 -11.08 -3.13
C THR A 182 -15.04 -12.17 -3.08
N SER A 183 -16.05 -12.01 -2.23
CA SER A 183 -17.20 -12.92 -2.08
C SER A 183 -18.46 -12.14 -1.71
N PRO A 184 -19.68 -12.68 -1.88
CA PRO A 184 -20.91 -11.95 -1.55
C PRO A 184 -21.04 -11.49 -0.10
N SER A 185 -20.27 -12.10 0.83
CA SER A 185 -20.23 -11.73 2.25
C SER A 185 -19.01 -10.87 2.62
N SER A 186 -18.12 -10.59 1.67
CA SER A 186 -16.98 -9.69 1.90
C SER A 186 -17.44 -8.23 1.76
N PRO A 187 -16.79 -7.28 2.45
CA PRO A 187 -16.94 -5.87 2.18
C PRO A 187 -16.74 -5.55 0.69
N VAL A 188 -17.43 -4.52 0.20
CA VAL A 188 -17.22 -4.00 -1.15
C VAL A 188 -16.12 -2.96 -1.09
N SER A 189 -15.05 -3.22 -1.84
CA SER A 189 -13.92 -2.31 -1.95
C SER A 189 -14.14 -1.34 -3.11
N CYS A 190 -14.19 -0.05 -2.83
CA CYS A 190 -14.06 0.95 -3.86
C CYS A 190 -12.58 1.21 -4.10
N HIS A 191 -12.08 0.88 -5.29
CA HIS A 191 -10.67 0.98 -5.64
C HIS A 191 -10.47 2.03 -6.72
N ALA A 192 -9.65 3.04 -6.42
CA ALA A 192 -9.20 4.06 -7.36
C ALA A 192 -7.71 3.85 -7.65
N THR A 193 -7.34 3.84 -8.94
CA THR A 193 -5.93 3.71 -9.36
C THR A 193 -5.62 4.57 -10.57
N GLY A 194 -4.37 5.00 -10.69
CA GLY A 194 -3.89 5.83 -11.80
C GLY A 194 -4.11 7.33 -11.60
N PHE A 195 -4.31 7.81 -10.37
CA PHE A 195 -4.42 9.25 -10.09
C PHE A 195 -3.09 9.88 -9.73
N TYR A 196 -2.98 11.19 -9.94
CA TYR A 196 -1.87 12.02 -9.47
C TYR A 196 -2.38 13.47 -9.31
N PRO A 197 -1.97 14.20 -8.25
CA PRO A 197 -1.03 13.82 -7.19
C PRO A 197 -1.64 12.90 -6.11
N ASP A 198 -0.87 12.55 -5.09
CA ASP A 198 -1.21 11.70 -3.93
C ASP A 198 -2.11 12.38 -2.87
N ARG A 199 -2.92 13.37 -3.28
CA ARG A 199 -3.69 14.24 -2.37
C ARG A 199 -5.20 14.09 -2.56
N ALA A 200 -5.62 12.93 -3.06
CA ALA A 200 -7.02 12.66 -3.30
C ALA A 200 -7.72 12.26 -1.99
N THR A 201 -9.03 12.46 -1.94
CA THR A 201 -9.92 11.90 -0.92
C THR A 201 -10.89 10.92 -1.55
N MET A 202 -11.24 9.87 -0.83
CA MET A 202 -12.25 8.90 -1.26
C MET A 202 -13.05 8.46 -0.04
N PHE A 203 -14.36 8.34 -0.21
CA PHE A 203 -15.28 7.98 0.86
C PHE A 203 -16.55 7.34 0.30
N TRP A 204 -17.28 6.66 1.18
CA TRP A 204 -18.63 6.20 0.89
C TRP A 204 -19.64 7.23 1.38
N SER A 205 -20.67 7.48 0.57
CA SER A 205 -21.81 8.31 0.96
C SER A 205 -23.10 7.52 0.81
N LYS A 206 -24.10 7.89 1.60
CA LYS A 206 -25.46 7.36 1.51
C LYS A 206 -26.44 8.52 1.40
N ASP A 207 -27.24 8.51 0.34
CA ASP A 207 -28.19 9.59 0.04
C ASP A 207 -27.56 11.01 0.06
N GLY A 208 -26.25 11.10 -0.24
CA GLY A 208 -25.48 12.35 -0.27
C GLY A 208 -24.74 12.71 1.03
N GLU A 209 -24.87 11.93 2.11
CA GLU A 209 -24.14 12.14 3.36
C GLU A 209 -22.97 11.16 3.49
N GLU A 210 -21.79 11.64 3.89
CA GLU A 210 -20.60 10.81 4.10
C GLU A 210 -20.80 9.83 5.26
N LEU A 211 -20.37 8.58 5.06
CA LEU A 211 -20.42 7.52 6.05
C LEU A 211 -19.07 7.38 6.75
N HIS A 212 -19.11 7.28 8.07
CA HIS A 212 -17.94 7.00 8.91
C HIS A 212 -18.04 5.66 9.66
N GLU A 213 -19.23 5.06 9.73
CA GLU A 213 -19.45 3.73 10.33
C GLU A 213 -19.37 2.64 9.25
N ASP A 214 -18.83 1.46 9.61
CA ASP A 214 -18.68 0.31 8.72
C ASP A 214 -17.85 0.57 7.45
N VAL A 215 -17.02 1.61 7.50
CA VAL A 215 -16.10 2.03 6.43
C VAL A 215 -14.67 1.90 6.92
N ASP A 216 -13.82 1.28 6.11
CA ASP A 216 -12.38 1.17 6.35
C ASP A 216 -11.58 1.87 5.23
N HIS A 217 -10.74 2.83 5.59
CA HIS A 217 -9.93 3.61 4.65
C HIS A 217 -8.54 3.00 4.52
N GLY A 218 -8.20 2.57 3.31
CA GLY A 218 -6.85 2.15 2.97
C GLY A 218 -5.88 3.32 2.81
N GLU A 219 -4.59 3.01 2.82
CA GLU A 219 -3.53 3.98 2.55
C GLU A 219 -3.44 4.34 1.05
N ILE A 220 -2.86 5.49 0.75
CA ILE A 220 -2.46 5.86 -0.61
C ILE A 220 -1.14 5.16 -0.93
N LEU A 221 -1.16 4.30 -1.94
CA LEU A 221 0.01 3.52 -2.35
C LEU A 221 0.54 4.00 -3.71
N PRO A 222 1.88 4.06 -3.89
CA PRO A 222 2.47 4.45 -5.17
C PRO A 222 2.41 3.31 -6.20
N ASN A 223 2.23 3.67 -7.47
CA ASN A 223 2.36 2.80 -8.63
C ASN A 223 3.75 2.95 -9.27
N GLN A 224 4.17 1.95 -10.06
CA GLN A 224 5.47 1.96 -10.75
C GLN A 224 5.57 3.04 -11.83
N ASP A 225 4.45 3.53 -12.35
CA ASP A 225 4.37 4.58 -13.36
C ASP A 225 4.35 6.01 -12.77
N GLY A 226 4.52 6.13 -11.45
CA GLY A 226 4.49 7.41 -10.73
C GLY A 226 3.10 7.99 -10.53
N THR A 227 2.04 7.18 -10.70
CA THR A 227 0.68 7.49 -10.22
C THR A 227 0.44 6.82 -8.86
N PHE A 228 -0.77 6.97 -8.31
CA PHE A 228 -1.16 6.44 -7.01
C PHE A 228 -2.44 5.61 -7.10
N GLN A 229 -2.66 4.80 -6.07
CA GLN A 229 -3.86 4.01 -5.86
C GLN A 229 -4.32 4.08 -4.40
N MET A 230 -5.62 3.87 -4.15
CA MET A 230 -6.21 3.80 -2.82
C MET A 230 -7.48 2.94 -2.83
N THR A 231 -7.90 2.51 -1.64
CA THR A 231 -9.14 1.74 -1.44
C THR A 231 -9.94 2.27 -0.27
N VAL A 232 -11.26 2.19 -0.35
CA VAL A 232 -12.16 2.40 0.78
C VAL A 232 -13.21 1.30 0.76
N ASP A 233 -13.23 0.51 1.82
CA ASP A 233 -14.05 -0.69 1.95
C ASP A 233 -15.32 -0.38 2.74
N LEU A 234 -16.46 -0.87 2.27
CA LEU A 234 -17.76 -0.73 2.94
C LEU A 234 -18.33 -2.12 3.25
N ASP A 235 -18.66 -2.37 4.52
CA ASP A 235 -19.42 -3.55 4.89
C ASP A 235 -20.93 -3.33 4.62
N ILE A 236 -21.47 -4.15 3.72
CA ILE A 236 -22.89 -4.14 3.34
C ILE A 236 -23.59 -5.45 3.71
N SER A 237 -22.99 -6.27 4.58
CA SER A 237 -23.52 -7.57 4.99
C SER A 237 -24.92 -7.50 5.63
N SER A 238 -25.23 -6.37 6.27
CA SER A 238 -26.53 -6.08 6.88
C SER A 238 -27.52 -5.37 5.94
N VAL A 239 -27.07 -4.93 4.76
CA VAL A 239 -27.83 -4.08 3.84
C VAL A 239 -28.45 -4.92 2.72
N LYS A 240 -29.75 -4.75 2.51
CA LYS A 240 -30.46 -5.45 1.44
C LYS A 240 -30.02 -4.93 0.06
N PRO A 241 -29.88 -5.80 -0.96
CA PRO A 241 -29.47 -5.41 -2.30
C PRO A 241 -30.31 -4.28 -2.94
N GLU A 242 -31.58 -4.17 -2.58
CA GLU A 242 -32.47 -3.13 -3.10
C GLU A 242 -32.06 -1.72 -2.62
N ASP A 243 -31.46 -1.62 -1.44
CA ASP A 243 -31.00 -0.36 -0.85
C ASP A 243 -29.58 0.02 -1.30
N TRP A 244 -28.87 -0.84 -2.03
CA TRP A 244 -27.48 -0.58 -2.46
C TRP A 244 -27.35 0.66 -3.33
N THR A 245 -28.35 0.95 -4.16
CA THR A 245 -28.35 2.10 -5.08
C THR A 245 -28.36 3.47 -4.39
N ARG A 246 -28.55 3.48 -3.07
CA ARG A 246 -28.46 4.67 -2.21
C ARG A 246 -27.03 4.99 -1.78
N TYR A 247 -26.10 4.07 -2.00
CA TYR A 247 -24.70 4.19 -1.61
C TYR A 247 -23.85 4.55 -2.83
N ASP A 248 -23.02 5.56 -2.67
CA ASP A 248 -22.13 6.06 -3.71
C ASP A 248 -20.70 6.08 -3.16
N CYS A 249 -19.75 5.51 -3.90
CA CYS A 249 -18.34 5.77 -3.66
C CYS A 249 -17.94 7.06 -4.39
N VAL A 250 -17.40 8.02 -3.64
CA VAL A 250 -17.03 9.34 -4.14
C VAL A 250 -15.51 9.47 -4.07
N PHE A 251 -14.88 9.77 -5.20
CA PHE A 251 -13.47 10.13 -5.29
C PHE A 251 -13.35 11.61 -5.65
N GLN A 252 -12.55 12.36 -4.88
CA GLN A 252 -12.31 13.77 -5.12
C GLN A 252 -10.80 14.04 -5.24
N LEU A 253 -10.44 14.90 -6.18
CA LEU A 253 -9.09 15.39 -6.34
C LEU A 253 -9.15 16.85 -6.80
N SER A 254 -8.52 17.76 -6.04
CA SER A 254 -8.62 19.20 -6.29
C SER A 254 -8.32 19.55 -7.76
N GLY A 255 -9.19 20.37 -8.35
CA GLY A 255 -9.13 20.82 -9.74
C GLY A 255 -9.53 19.77 -10.78
N LEU A 256 -10.07 18.62 -10.37
CA LEU A 256 -10.81 17.71 -11.22
C LEU A 256 -12.27 17.61 -10.74
N GLU A 257 -13.18 17.23 -11.63
CA GLU A 257 -14.54 16.89 -11.24
C GLU A 257 -14.56 15.57 -10.47
N ASP A 258 -15.38 15.53 -9.42
CA ASP A 258 -15.62 14.35 -8.59
C ASP A 258 -16.05 13.14 -9.44
N ILE A 259 -15.61 11.96 -9.04
CA ILE A 259 -16.06 10.68 -9.62
C ILE A 259 -17.00 10.03 -8.62
N VAL A 260 -18.26 9.87 -9.02
CA VAL A 260 -19.29 9.20 -8.23
C VAL A 260 -19.59 7.85 -8.86
N THR A 261 -19.30 6.77 -8.13
CA THR A 261 -19.56 5.39 -8.55
C THR A 261 -20.65 4.79 -7.68
N LYS A 262 -21.85 4.64 -8.27
CA LYS A 262 -22.99 4.04 -7.57
C LYS A 262 -22.74 2.57 -7.25
N LEU A 263 -23.08 2.17 -6.03
CA LEU A 263 -23.08 0.76 -5.66
C LEU A 263 -24.23 0.03 -6.35
N ASP A 264 -23.87 -0.81 -7.32
CA ASP A 264 -24.80 -1.69 -8.00
C ASP A 264 -24.16 -3.06 -8.22
N LYS A 265 -24.94 -4.12 -8.01
CA LYS A 265 -24.47 -5.50 -8.14
C LYS A 265 -23.90 -5.82 -9.53
N ALA A 266 -24.38 -5.16 -10.58
CA ALA A 266 -23.95 -5.38 -11.96
C ALA A 266 -22.56 -4.78 -12.25
N VAL A 267 -22.12 -3.76 -11.49
CA VAL A 267 -20.82 -3.11 -11.70
C VAL A 267 -19.72 -3.66 -10.78
N ILE A 268 -20.09 -4.41 -9.73
CA ILE A 268 -19.14 -5.09 -8.85
C ILE A 268 -18.38 -6.16 -9.63
N ARG A 269 -17.05 -6.06 -9.62
CA ARG A 269 -16.16 -7.07 -10.18
C ARG A 269 -15.79 -8.07 -9.09
N THR A 270 -16.03 -9.34 -9.36
CA THR A 270 -15.67 -10.44 -8.46
C THR A 270 -14.87 -11.50 -9.19
N ASN A 271 -13.82 -12.01 -8.55
CA ASN A 271 -13.07 -13.17 -9.02
C ASN A 271 -13.65 -14.49 -8.48
N SER A 272 -14.82 -14.43 -7.81
CA SER A 272 -15.48 -15.63 -7.28
C SER A 272 -15.90 -16.56 -8.41
N VAL A 273 -15.35 -17.78 -8.39
CA VAL A 273 -15.80 -18.86 -9.27
C VAL A 273 -17.24 -19.16 -8.88
N ARG A 274 -18.18 -19.00 -9.82
CA ARG A 274 -19.58 -19.40 -9.58
C ARG A 274 -19.56 -20.83 -9.03
N PRO A 275 -20.32 -21.15 -7.96
CA PRO A 275 -20.45 -22.53 -7.52
C PRO A 275 -20.80 -23.33 -8.76
N SER A 276 -19.93 -24.26 -9.12
CA SER A 276 -20.19 -25.12 -10.26
C SER A 276 -21.51 -25.82 -9.95
N VAL A 277 -22.51 -25.60 -10.80
CA VAL A 277 -23.80 -26.30 -10.74
C VAL A 277 -23.54 -27.74 -11.19
N PHE A 278 -22.66 -28.45 -10.48
CA PHE A 278 -22.63 -29.89 -10.54
C PHE A 278 -23.91 -30.33 -9.85
N PRO A 279 -24.82 -31.01 -10.56
CA PRO A 279 -26.05 -31.45 -9.95
C PRO A 279 -25.69 -32.60 -9.01
N ALA A 280 -25.32 -32.26 -7.78
CA ALA A 280 -24.91 -33.22 -6.76
C ALA A 280 -25.99 -34.30 -6.57
N GLY A 281 -27.27 -33.93 -6.72
CA GLY A 281 -28.39 -34.87 -6.73
C GLY A 281 -28.36 -35.89 -7.88
N SER A 282 -27.95 -35.50 -9.09
CA SER A 282 -27.85 -36.41 -10.24
C SER A 282 -26.69 -37.39 -10.08
N VAL A 283 -25.54 -36.90 -9.58
CA VAL A 283 -24.36 -37.75 -9.36
C VAL A 283 -24.63 -38.75 -8.23
N LEU A 284 -25.24 -38.30 -7.13
CA LEU A 284 -25.63 -39.19 -6.03
C LEU A 284 -26.66 -40.24 -6.48
N GLY A 285 -27.64 -39.84 -7.29
CA GLY A 285 -28.63 -40.77 -7.86
C GLY A 285 -28.01 -41.85 -8.75
N VAL A 286 -27.04 -41.48 -9.61
CA VAL A 286 -26.33 -42.44 -10.48
C VAL A 286 -25.48 -43.40 -9.65
N VAL A 287 -24.77 -42.92 -8.63
CA VAL A 287 -23.93 -43.76 -7.76
C VAL A 287 -24.79 -44.76 -6.98
N VAL A 288 -25.88 -44.30 -6.36
CA VAL A 288 -26.82 -45.18 -5.63
C VAL A 288 -27.46 -46.19 -6.58
N GLY A 289 -27.84 -45.78 -7.78
CA GLY A 289 -28.40 -46.67 -8.80
C GLY A 289 -27.42 -47.77 -9.23
N LEU A 290 -26.14 -47.41 -9.47
CA LEU A 290 -25.09 -48.38 -9.82
C LEU A 290 -24.81 -49.36 -8.67
N MET A 291 -24.79 -48.89 -7.43
CA MET A 291 -24.58 -49.75 -6.26
C MET A 291 -25.73 -50.76 -6.08
N LEU A 292 -26.98 -50.33 -6.24
CA LEU A 292 -28.14 -51.23 -6.21
C LEU A 292 -28.10 -52.26 -7.34
N LEU A 293 -27.70 -51.86 -8.55
CA LEU A 293 -27.52 -52.77 -9.68
C LEU A 293 -26.48 -53.86 -9.39
N LEU A 294 -25.34 -53.51 -8.81
CA LEU A 294 -24.30 -54.46 -8.43
C LEU A 294 -24.78 -55.47 -7.38
N VAL A 295 -25.57 -55.02 -6.39
CA VAL A 295 -26.20 -55.91 -5.39
C VAL A 295 -27.20 -56.87 -6.05
N CYS A 296 -28.02 -56.38 -6.98
CA CYS A 296 -28.94 -57.23 -7.74
C CYS A 296 -28.20 -58.29 -8.59
N ILE A 297 -27.13 -57.91 -9.28
CA ILE A 297 -26.32 -58.81 -10.10
C ILE A 297 -25.66 -59.89 -9.25
N THR A 298 -25.06 -59.52 -8.11
CA THR A 298 -24.43 -60.47 -7.19
C THR A 298 -25.47 -61.42 -6.57
N GLY A 299 -26.63 -60.92 -6.16
CA GLY A 299 -27.75 -61.75 -5.68
C GLY A 299 -28.24 -62.76 -6.73
N LEU A 300 -28.41 -62.33 -7.99
CA LEU A 300 -28.77 -63.19 -9.11
C LEU A 300 -27.72 -64.28 -9.38
N PHE A 301 -26.44 -63.93 -9.26
CA PHE A 301 -25.33 -64.87 -9.46
C PHE A 301 -25.30 -65.94 -8.37
N ILE A 302 -25.48 -65.55 -7.10
CA ILE A 302 -25.58 -66.47 -5.96
C ILE A 302 -26.80 -67.38 -6.12
N TRP A 303 -27.96 -66.84 -6.49
CA TRP A 303 -29.19 -67.62 -6.69
C TRP A 303 -29.05 -68.65 -7.82
N ARG A 304 -28.50 -68.25 -8.98
CA ARG A 304 -28.20 -69.18 -10.08
C ARG A 304 -27.19 -70.25 -9.68
N LYS A 305 -26.19 -69.91 -8.88
CA LYS A 305 -25.19 -70.87 -8.39
C LYS A 305 -25.79 -71.84 -7.35
N LYS A 306 -26.70 -71.38 -6.49
CA LYS A 306 -27.45 -72.22 -5.54
C LYS A 306 -28.40 -73.18 -6.26
N LYS A 307 -29.03 -72.76 -7.36
CA LYS A 307 -29.87 -73.61 -8.22
C LYS A 307 -29.06 -74.69 -8.97
N LYS A 308 -27.78 -74.44 -9.28
CA LYS A 308 -26.86 -75.41 -9.89
C LYS A 308 -26.26 -76.43 -8.92
N ASN A 309 -26.28 -76.15 -7.61
CA ASN A 309 -25.62 -76.98 -6.58
C ASN A 309 -26.52 -78.05 -5.95
N ASN A 310 -27.70 -78.33 -6.52
CA ASN A 310 -28.52 -79.49 -6.11
C ASN A 310 -28.07 -80.82 -6.74
N ASN A 311 -26.98 -80.85 -7.53
CA ASN A 311 -26.32 -82.07 -7.99
C ASN A 311 -24.80 -81.99 -7.73
N ASN A 312 -24.36 -82.74 -6.71
CA ASN A 312 -22.99 -83.17 -6.36
C ASN A 312 -21.90 -82.15 -5.93
N GLY A 313 -21.54 -82.29 -4.64
CA GLY A 313 -20.25 -82.12 -3.96
C GLY A 313 -19.01 -81.60 -4.70
N SER A 314 -18.56 -80.41 -4.31
CA SER A 314 -17.24 -80.15 -3.71
C SER A 314 -17.00 -78.63 -3.62
N LEU A 315 -16.52 -78.19 -2.47
CA LEU A 315 -16.33 -76.79 -2.13
C LEU A 315 -15.00 -76.29 -2.70
N ARG A 316 -15.01 -75.50 -3.78
CA ARG A 316 -13.90 -74.60 -4.15
C ARG A 316 -14.45 -73.21 -4.45
N TYR A 317 -14.25 -72.34 -3.49
CA TYR A 317 -14.56 -70.93 -3.56
C TYR A 317 -13.62 -70.19 -4.53
N PRO A 318 -14.13 -69.32 -5.40
CA PRO A 318 -13.48 -68.07 -5.73
C PRO A 318 -14.25 -66.94 -5.03
N THR A 319 -14.53 -67.08 -3.72
CA THR A 319 -15.07 -65.95 -2.94
C THR A 319 -14.05 -64.83 -2.87
N ALA A 320 -12.75 -65.14 -2.79
CA ALA A 320 -11.70 -64.13 -2.74
C ALA A 320 -11.70 -63.21 -3.98
N ALA A 321 -11.85 -63.74 -5.20
CA ALA A 321 -11.78 -62.93 -6.42
C ALA A 321 -12.99 -62.02 -6.63
N VAL A 322 -14.20 -62.47 -6.28
CA VAL A 322 -15.42 -61.68 -6.38
C VAL A 322 -15.53 -60.66 -5.24
N VAL A 323 -15.04 -61.02 -4.05
CA VAL A 323 -14.95 -60.11 -2.91
C VAL A 323 -13.86 -59.07 -3.14
N LEU A 324 -12.69 -59.43 -3.69
CA LEU A 324 -11.65 -58.46 -4.08
C LEU A 324 -12.14 -57.52 -5.19
N SER A 325 -12.87 -58.01 -6.19
CA SER A 325 -13.38 -57.13 -7.25
C SER A 325 -14.47 -56.17 -6.74
N CYS A 326 -15.35 -56.63 -5.83
CA CYS A 326 -16.30 -55.75 -5.14
C CYS A 326 -15.61 -54.75 -4.22
N LEU A 327 -14.58 -55.16 -3.47
CA LEU A 327 -13.80 -54.28 -2.60
C LEU A 327 -13.02 -53.24 -3.41
N CYS A 328 -12.43 -53.61 -4.56
CA CYS A 328 -11.74 -52.67 -5.45
C CYS A 328 -12.72 -51.66 -6.07
N LEU A 329 -13.92 -52.08 -6.47
CA LEU A 329 -14.94 -51.18 -7.01
C LEU A 329 -15.52 -50.26 -5.92
N SER A 330 -15.72 -50.74 -4.69
CA SER A 330 -16.13 -49.90 -3.58
C SER A 330 -15.04 -48.92 -3.16
N SER A 331 -13.77 -49.33 -3.15
CA SER A 331 -12.64 -48.44 -2.84
C SER A 331 -12.45 -47.38 -3.92
N ALA A 332 -12.62 -47.73 -5.20
CA ALA A 332 -12.60 -46.75 -6.30
C ALA A 332 -13.78 -45.77 -6.24
N ALA A 333 -14.96 -46.24 -5.86
CA ALA A 333 -16.14 -45.38 -5.65
C ALA A 333 -15.99 -44.46 -4.44
N VAL A 334 -15.39 -44.94 -3.34
CA VAL A 334 -15.06 -44.14 -2.15
C VAL A 334 -13.98 -43.11 -2.48
N LEU A 335 -12.92 -43.48 -3.21
CA LEU A 335 -11.90 -42.54 -3.69
C LEU A 335 -12.47 -41.47 -4.63
N LEU A 336 -13.44 -41.83 -5.47
CA LEU A 336 -14.17 -40.88 -6.32
C LEU A 336 -15.08 -39.96 -5.50
N LEU A 337 -15.75 -40.48 -4.46
CA LEU A 337 -16.52 -39.63 -3.54
C LEU A 337 -15.59 -38.71 -2.75
N ASP A 338 -14.47 -39.20 -2.22
CA ASP A 338 -13.52 -38.39 -1.46
C ASP A 338 -12.87 -37.33 -2.36
N THR A 339 -12.51 -37.64 -3.60
CA THR A 339 -12.01 -36.61 -4.54
C THR A 339 -13.07 -35.61 -4.95
N VAL A 340 -14.35 -35.99 -5.05
CA VAL A 340 -15.46 -35.05 -5.33
C VAL A 340 -15.79 -34.19 -4.11
N VAL A 341 -15.78 -34.76 -2.91
CA VAL A 341 -16.05 -34.08 -1.63
C VAL A 341 -14.90 -33.15 -1.23
N LEU A 342 -13.64 -33.58 -1.41
CA LEU A 342 -12.44 -32.75 -1.19
C LEU A 342 -12.38 -31.57 -2.17
N ARG A 343 -12.94 -31.71 -3.39
CA ARG A 343 -13.06 -30.59 -4.34
C ARG A 343 -14.19 -29.60 -4.01
N GLN A 344 -15.07 -29.95 -3.07
CA GLN A 344 -16.19 -29.11 -2.61
C GLN A 344 -15.89 -28.36 -1.30
N SER A 345 -14.75 -28.61 -0.63
CA SER A 345 -14.35 -27.91 0.61
C SER A 345 -12.96 -27.29 0.48
N PRO A 346 -12.82 -25.99 0.09
CA PRO A 346 -11.52 -25.36 0.00
C PRO A 346 -10.84 -25.13 1.37
N CYS A 347 -11.53 -25.35 2.50
CA CYS A 347 -10.97 -25.19 3.84
C CYS A 347 -10.14 -26.39 4.36
N LEU A 348 -10.12 -27.54 3.69
CA LEU A 348 -9.39 -28.73 4.17
C LEU A 348 -8.01 -28.94 3.52
N LEU A 349 -7.57 -28.03 2.64
CA LEU A 349 -6.25 -28.11 2.03
C LEU A 349 -5.09 -27.69 2.96
N PHE A 350 -5.37 -27.20 4.17
CA PHE A 350 -4.36 -26.69 5.11
C PHE A 350 -3.99 -27.63 6.28
N LEU A 351 -4.58 -28.82 6.39
CA LEU A 351 -4.30 -29.74 7.51
C LEU A 351 -3.50 -31.01 7.15
N LEU A 352 -2.91 -31.07 5.95
CA LEU A 352 -1.98 -32.15 5.58
C LEU A 352 -0.73 -31.59 4.87
N GLN A 353 0.00 -30.68 5.54
CA GLN A 353 1.43 -30.56 5.31
C GLN A 353 2.17 -31.36 6.38
N PRO A 354 3.04 -32.33 6.01
CA PRO A 354 3.96 -32.92 6.98
C PRO A 354 4.97 -31.87 7.40
N THR A 355 5.08 -31.64 8.70
CA THR A 355 6.26 -31.05 9.34
C THR A 355 7.50 -31.85 8.95
N ALA A 356 8.37 -31.27 8.12
CA ALA A 356 9.74 -31.71 7.97
C ALA A 356 10.63 -30.70 8.71
N ALA A 357 11.03 -31.06 9.93
CA ALA A 357 12.08 -30.40 10.68
C ALA A 357 13.46 -30.91 10.22
N LEU A 358 14.37 -29.96 10.04
CA LEU A 358 15.82 -30.03 10.29
C LEU A 358 16.64 -31.20 9.70
N ARG A 359 17.42 -30.87 8.67
CA ARG A 359 18.88 -30.97 8.73
C ARG A 359 19.55 -29.82 7.99
#